data_AF-A0A1E3QE88-F1
#
_entry.id   AF-A0A1E3QE88-F1
#
_cell.length_a   1.000
_cell.length_b   1.000
_cell.length_c   1.000
_cell.angle_alpha   90.00
_cell.angle_beta   90.00
_cell.angle_gamma   90.00
#
_symmetry.space_group_name_H-M   'P 1'
#
loop_
_entity.id
_entity.type
_entity.pdbx_description
1 polymer ?
#
loop_
_entity_poly.entity_id
_entity_poly.type
_entity_poly.pdbx_seq_one_letter_code
_entity_poly.pdbx_strand_id
1 'polypeptide(L)'
;METVAEAHAAASECVDSTEFAKPDRWYQLYWPKDDKLTVSLLRRAEVSGFSVLVVTLDTFSLGFRPADLDQSYLPFIWAEGCAIGFSDPEFNEKCRNQLAGPKLSISQKLKLLIEKSRGSISLFVAA
;
A
#
# COMPACT_ATOMS: atom_id res chain seq x y z
N MET A 1 -14.96 -4.54 11.78
CA MET A 1 -14.49 -3.64 10.71
C MET A 1 -13.61 -2.63 11.41
N GLU A 2 -12.31 -2.82 11.33
CA GLU A 2 -11.35 -1.90 11.93
C GLU A 2 -11.45 -0.55 11.21
N THR A 3 -11.87 0.47 11.95
CA THR A 3 -12.13 1.79 11.40
C THR A 3 -10.81 2.51 11.14
N VAL A 4 -10.81 3.45 10.21
CA VAL A 4 -9.65 4.32 9.93
C VAL A 4 -9.21 5.05 11.20
N ALA A 5 -10.15 5.35 12.10
CA ALA A 5 -9.88 5.91 13.40
C ALA A 5 -9.04 4.99 14.29
N GLU A 6 -9.24 3.66 14.25
CA GLU A 6 -8.41 2.69 14.97
C GLU A 6 -7.03 2.54 14.33
N ALA A 7 -6.95 2.50 13.00
CA ALA A 7 -5.67 2.47 12.28
C ALA A 7 -4.86 3.77 12.46
N HIS A 8 -5.52 4.92 12.61
CA HIS A 8 -4.88 6.18 12.99
C HIS A 8 -4.56 6.27 14.49
N ALA A 9 -5.40 5.71 15.36
CA ALA A 9 -5.13 5.65 16.79
C ALA A 9 -3.90 4.76 17.08
N ALA A 10 -3.75 3.65 16.35
CA ALA A 10 -2.55 2.81 16.39
C ALA A 10 -1.29 3.52 15.89
N ALA A 11 -1.42 4.48 14.96
CA ALA A 11 -0.33 5.33 14.50
C ALA A 11 -0.04 6.53 15.43
N SER A 12 -0.96 6.83 16.35
CA SER A 12 -0.93 7.99 17.24
C SER A 12 -1.24 7.54 18.68
N GLU A 13 -0.34 6.80 19.31
CA GLU A 13 -0.31 6.74 20.77
C GLU A 13 0.12 8.11 21.30
N CYS A 14 -0.87 8.94 21.63
CA CYS A 14 -0.72 10.19 22.34
C CYS A 14 -2.01 10.48 23.13
N VAL A 15 -1.91 10.19 24.43
CA VAL A 15 -2.67 10.77 25.56
C VAL A 15 -4.15 10.37 25.67
N ASP A 16 -4.35 9.36 26.51
CA ASP A 16 -5.54 9.22 27.34
C ASP A 16 -5.62 10.39 28.32
N SER A 17 -6.58 11.29 28.13
CA SER A 17 -7.08 12.14 29.20
C SER A 17 -8.52 12.56 28.87
N THR A 18 -9.45 11.80 29.44
CA THR A 18 -10.67 12.24 30.11
C THR A 18 -11.15 13.68 29.81
N GLU A 19 -12.38 13.79 29.29
CA GLU A 19 -13.26 15.00 29.32
C GLU A 19 -12.89 16.27 28.52
N PHE A 20 -11.90 16.25 27.63
CA PHE A 20 -11.65 17.39 26.72
C PHE A 20 -12.27 17.15 25.34
N ALA A 21 -12.82 18.23 24.76
CA ALA A 21 -13.40 18.25 23.43
C ALA A 21 -12.52 17.48 22.42
N LYS A 22 -13.17 16.66 21.58
CA LYS A 22 -12.52 15.81 20.57
C LYS A 22 -11.39 16.61 19.88
N PRO A 23 -10.12 16.20 20.02
CA PRO A 23 -9.02 17.00 19.50
C PRO A 23 -9.18 17.23 17.99
N ASP A 24 -8.81 18.41 17.52
CA ASP A 24 -8.79 18.72 16.09
C ASP A 24 -7.80 17.77 15.40
N ARG A 25 -8.33 16.76 14.71
CA ARG A 25 -7.54 15.74 14.03
C ARG A 25 -7.35 16.13 12.58
N TRP A 26 -6.10 16.10 12.14
CA TRP A 26 -5.70 16.37 10.77
C TRP A 26 -5.32 15.07 10.07
N TYR A 27 -5.62 14.97 8.78
CA TYR A 27 -5.31 13.81 7.96
C TYR A 27 -4.21 14.17 6.96
N GLN A 28 -3.06 13.51 7.07
CA GLN A 28 -1.97 13.63 6.11
C GLN A 28 -2.15 12.59 5.00
N LEU A 29 -2.22 13.05 3.75
CA LEU A 29 -2.33 12.22 2.56
C LEU A 29 -1.01 12.23 1.78
N TYR A 30 -0.38 11.06 1.65
CA TYR A 30 0.57 10.78 0.57
C TYR A 30 -0.22 10.41 -0.67
N TRP A 31 -0.15 11.24 -1.71
CA TRP A 31 -1.03 11.14 -2.87
C TRP A 31 -0.84 9.80 -3.62
N PRO A 32 -1.85 8.89 -3.60
CA PRO A 32 -1.76 7.63 -4.33
C PRO A 32 -1.79 7.85 -5.84
N LYS A 33 -1.17 6.92 -6.58
CA LYS A 33 -1.23 6.92 -8.06
C LYS A 33 -2.61 6.52 -8.63
N ASP A 34 -3.52 6.06 -7.79
CA ASP A 34 -4.82 5.51 -8.20
C ASP A 34 -5.95 6.35 -7.61
N ASP A 35 -6.74 6.96 -8.49
CA ASP A 35 -7.82 7.86 -8.11
C ASP A 35 -8.89 7.16 -7.27
N LYS A 36 -9.19 5.88 -7.52
CA LYS A 36 -10.21 5.15 -6.74
C LYS A 36 -9.76 4.95 -5.30
N LEU A 37 -8.50 4.57 -5.13
CA LEU A 37 -7.91 4.44 -3.80
C LEU A 37 -7.87 5.80 -3.09
N THR A 38 -7.48 6.88 -3.79
CA THR A 38 -7.49 8.23 -3.25
C THR A 38 -8.87 8.63 -2.74
N VAL A 39 -9.91 8.41 -3.54
CA VAL A 39 -11.30 8.70 -3.15
C VAL A 39 -11.73 7.87 -1.93
N SER A 40 -11.38 6.58 -1.89
CA SER A 40 -11.66 5.71 -0.74
C SER A 40 -11.04 6.27 0.54
N LEU A 41 -9.74 6.62 0.51
CA LEU A 41 -9.02 7.17 1.65
C LEU A 41 -9.58 8.51 2.12
N LEU A 42 -9.93 9.40 1.20
CA LEU A 42 -10.53 10.70 1.54
C LEU A 42 -11.90 10.55 2.18
N ARG A 43 -12.76 9.69 1.62
CA ARG A 43 -14.09 9.40 2.20
C ARG A 43 -13.96 8.78 3.61
N ARG A 44 -12.96 7.91 3.77
CA ARG A 44 -12.61 7.27 5.04
C ARG A 44 -12.14 8.29 6.08
N ALA A 45 -11.36 9.29 5.68
CA ALA A 45 -10.97 10.40 6.53
C ALA A 45 -12.18 11.29 6.90
N GLU A 46 -13.03 11.62 5.94
CA GLU A 46 -14.25 12.41 6.17
C GLU A 46 -15.18 11.75 7.21
N VAL A 47 -15.52 10.46 7.01
CA VAL A 47 -16.38 9.70 7.93
C VAL A 47 -15.76 9.57 9.32
N SER A 48 -14.43 9.54 9.39
CA SER A 48 -13.71 9.47 10.66
C SER A 48 -13.71 10.80 11.43
N GLY A 49 -14.12 11.90 10.80
CA GLY A 49 -14.23 13.23 11.42
C GLY A 49 -12.86 13.91 11.58
N PHE A 50 -12.03 13.88 10.54
CA PHE A 50 -10.86 14.73 10.41
C PHE A 50 -11.30 16.10 9.86
N SER A 51 -10.76 17.20 10.40
CA SER A 51 -11.16 18.56 10.06
C SER A 51 -10.27 19.22 9.01
N VAL A 52 -9.04 18.75 8.85
CA VAL A 52 -8.03 19.31 7.94
C VAL A 52 -7.39 18.20 7.11
N LEU A 53 -7.23 18.46 5.81
CA LEU A 53 -6.47 17.62 4.89
C LEU A 53 -5.10 18.27 4.60
N VAL A 54 -4.03 17.55 4.90
CA VAL A 54 -2.65 17.93 4.57
C VAL A 54 -2.19 17.06 3.41
N VAL A 55 -1.86 17.65 2.27
CA VAL A 55 -1.39 16.90 1.10
C VAL A 55 0.13 17.01 0.99
N THR A 56 0.80 15.86 1.04
CA THR A 56 2.26 15.79 0.90
C THR A 56 2.64 15.71 -0.59
N LEU A 57 3.38 16.71 -1.08
CA LEU A 57 3.76 16.85 -2.50
C LEU A 57 5.25 16.61 -2.78
N ASP A 58 6.08 16.44 -1.75
CA ASP A 58 7.55 16.38 -1.87
C ASP A 58 8.12 14.95 -1.79
N THR A 59 7.28 13.95 -1.51
CA THR A 59 7.71 12.58 -1.18
C THR A 59 7.05 11.53 -2.10
N PHE A 60 7.13 11.72 -3.42
CA PHE A 60 6.70 10.69 -4.39
C PHE A 60 7.70 9.54 -4.55
N SER A 61 8.95 9.76 -4.14
CA SER A 61 10.03 8.80 -4.14
C SER A 61 10.81 8.94 -2.84
N LEU A 62 11.31 7.82 -2.32
CA LEU A 62 12.14 7.85 -1.12
C LEU A 62 13.45 8.59 -1.42
N GLY A 63 13.80 9.54 -0.55
CA GLY A 63 15.07 10.24 -0.61
C GLY A 63 16.25 9.34 -0.27
N PHE A 64 17.45 9.77 -0.62
CA PHE A 64 18.69 9.06 -0.26
C PHE A 64 19.00 9.25 1.23
N ARG A 65 18.82 8.19 2.03
CA ARG A 65 19.08 8.17 3.47
C ARG A 65 20.16 7.12 3.80
N PRO A 66 21.46 7.50 3.86
CA PRO A 66 22.55 6.57 4.11
C PRO A 66 22.37 5.74 5.38
N ALA A 67 21.90 6.36 6.47
CA ALA A 67 21.65 5.66 7.74
C ALA A 67 20.65 4.51 7.59
N ASP A 68 19.59 4.70 6.81
CA ASP A 68 18.60 3.65 6.53
C ASP A 68 19.20 2.57 5.61
N LEU A 69 20.00 2.97 4.61
CA LEU A 69 20.61 2.05 3.65
C LEU A 69 21.68 1.15 4.29
N ASP A 70 22.53 1.70 5.16
CA ASP A 70 23.57 0.95 5.87
C ASP A 70 22.98 -0.14 6.76
N GLN A 71 21.76 0.09 7.29
CA GLN A 71 21.02 -0.87 8.10
C GLN A 71 19.98 -1.68 7.31
N SER A 72 19.86 -1.44 6.00
CA SER A 72 18.77 -1.98 5.17
C SER A 72 17.37 -1.80 5.80
N TYR A 73 17.17 -0.63 6.42
CA TYR A 73 15.97 -0.32 7.19
C TYR A 73 14.86 0.23 6.29
N LEU A 74 13.86 -0.61 6.02
CA LEU A 74 12.65 -0.22 5.29
C LEU A 74 11.41 -0.94 5.87
N PRO A 75 10.79 -0.40 6.94
CA PRO A 75 9.75 -1.08 7.73
C PRO A 75 8.54 -1.56 6.91
N PHE A 76 8.20 -0.83 5.84
CA PHE A 76 7.05 -1.15 4.98
C PHE A 76 7.15 -2.51 4.30
N ILE A 77 8.35 -3.06 4.09
CA ILE A 77 8.55 -4.41 3.54
C ILE A 77 7.96 -5.47 4.48
N TRP A 78 8.01 -5.22 5.78
CA TRP A 78 7.45 -6.09 6.82
C TRP A 78 6.03 -5.69 7.23
N ALA A 79 5.31 -4.94 6.39
CA ALA A 79 3.94 -4.50 6.63
C ALA A 79 3.75 -3.52 7.81
N GLU A 80 4.84 -3.02 8.42
CA GLU A 80 4.78 -2.02 9.47
C GLU A 80 4.39 -0.64 8.89
N GLY A 81 3.47 0.05 9.56
CA GLY A 81 2.94 1.35 9.10
C GLY A 81 1.98 1.27 7.90
N CYS A 82 1.63 0.07 7.43
CA CYS A 82 0.78 -0.13 6.25
C CYS A 82 -0.71 -0.40 6.57
N ALA A 83 -1.12 -0.23 7.84
CA ALA A 83 -2.47 -0.58 8.32
C ALA A 83 -3.60 0.12 7.55
N ILE A 84 -3.40 1.38 7.15
CA ILE A 84 -4.40 2.15 6.39
C ILE A 84 -4.67 1.53 5.02
N GLY A 85 -3.61 1.06 4.34
CA GLY A 85 -3.73 0.36 3.07
C GLY A 85 -4.40 -1.00 3.23
N PHE A 86 -3.94 -1.82 4.18
CA PHE A 86 -4.50 -3.17 4.38
C PHE A 86 -5.94 -3.20 4.89
N SER A 87 -6.39 -2.14 5.56
CA SER A 87 -7.80 -1.97 5.95
C SER A 87 -8.68 -1.41 4.83
N ASP A 88 -8.09 -0.96 3.71
CA ASP A 88 -8.84 -0.36 2.60
C ASP A 88 -9.41 -1.41 1.63
N PRO A 89 -10.72 -1.39 1.32
CA PRO A 89 -11.32 -2.36 0.41
C PRO A 89 -10.82 -2.22 -1.03
N GLU A 90 -10.60 -0.99 -1.52
CA GLU A 90 -10.12 -0.73 -2.90
C GLU A 90 -8.66 -1.19 -3.03
N PHE A 91 -7.83 -0.92 -2.01
CA PHE A 91 -6.46 -1.43 -1.96
C PHE A 91 -6.43 -2.96 -2.02
N ASN A 92 -7.23 -3.62 -1.19
CA ASN A 92 -7.27 -5.08 -1.13
C ASN A 92 -7.78 -5.72 -2.42
N GLU A 93 -8.77 -5.12 -3.08
CA GLU A 93 -9.22 -5.56 -4.40
C GLU A 93 -8.11 -5.44 -5.45
N LYS A 94 -7.40 -4.32 -5.47
CA LYS A 94 -6.28 -4.10 -6.38
C LYS A 94 -5.15 -5.10 -6.14
N CYS A 95 -4.78 -5.35 -4.89
CA CYS A 95 -3.78 -6.36 -4.54
C CYS A 95 -4.20 -7.75 -5.02
N ARG A 96 -5.46 -8.15 -4.79
CA ARG A 96 -5.98 -9.43 -5.32
C ARG A 96 -5.88 -9.52 -6.83
N ASN A 97 -6.23 -8.45 -7.55
CA ASN A 97 -6.16 -8.42 -9.01
C ASN A 97 -4.72 -8.52 -9.55
N GLN A 98 -3.75 -7.92 -8.86
CA GLN A 98 -2.33 -8.05 -9.22
C GLN A 98 -1.79 -9.46 -8.95
N LEU A 99 -2.15 -10.05 -7.80
CA LEU A 99 -1.71 -11.39 -7.40
C LEU A 99 -2.35 -12.50 -8.25
N ALA A 100 -3.59 -12.30 -8.72
CA ALA A 100 -4.28 -13.25 -9.60
C ALA A 100 -3.57 -13.44 -10.96
N GLY A 101 -2.63 -12.55 -11.30
CA GLY A 101 -1.93 -12.55 -12.58
C GLY A 101 -2.86 -12.28 -13.78
N PRO A 102 -2.32 -12.25 -15.00
CA PRO A 102 -3.15 -12.08 -16.19
C PRO A 102 -4.09 -13.28 -16.37
N LYS A 103 -5.39 -13.01 -16.55
CA LYS A 103 -6.38 -14.03 -16.94
C LYS A 103 -6.11 -14.46 -18.38
N LEU A 104 -5.19 -15.41 -18.54
CA LEU A 104 -4.80 -15.94 -19.84
C LEU A 104 -5.75 -17.06 -20.28
N SER A 105 -6.17 -17.00 -21.55
CA SER A 105 -6.83 -18.12 -22.24
C SER A 105 -5.89 -19.34 -22.27
N ILE A 106 -6.46 -20.54 -22.33
CA ILE A 106 -5.72 -21.82 -22.41
C ILE A 106 -4.63 -21.76 -23.49
N SER A 107 -4.95 -21.19 -24.66
CA SER A 107 -3.99 -21.05 -25.77
C SER A 107 -2.81 -20.12 -25.45
N GLN A 108 -3.03 -19.07 -24.67
CA GLN A 108 -1.97 -18.14 -24.25
C GLN A 108 -1.10 -18.76 -23.17
N LYS A 109 -1.69 -19.52 -22.23
CA LYS A 109 -0.95 -20.33 -21.27
C LYS A 109 -0.10 -21.39 -21.97
N LEU A 110 -0.64 -22.05 -23.00
CA LEU A 110 0.11 -23.03 -23.81
C LEU A 110 1.28 -22.38 -24.54
N LYS A 111 1.08 -21.21 -25.17
CA LYS A 111 2.16 -20.45 -25.82
C LYS A 111 3.28 -20.09 -24.85
N LEU A 112 2.93 -19.53 -23.69
CA LEU A 112 3.90 -19.19 -22.64
C LEU A 112 4.67 -20.42 -22.14
N LEU A 113 3.99 -21.55 -21.98
CA LEU A 113 4.63 -22.80 -21.56
C LEU A 113 5.63 -23.30 -22.62
N ILE A 114 5.26 -23.23 -23.90
CA ILE A 114 6.12 -23.60 -25.03
C ILE A 114 7.33 -22.65 -25.14
N GLU A 115 7.13 -21.33 -25.02
CA GLU A 115 8.24 -20.37 -25.03
C GLU A 115 9.20 -20.58 -23.85
N LYS A 116 8.65 -20.81 -22.65
CA LYS A 116 9.47 -21.07 -21.45
C LYS A 116 10.23 -22.40 -21.53
N SER A 117 9.63 -23.46 -22.12
CA SER A 117 10.33 -24.73 -22.32
C SER A 117 11.42 -24.63 -23.39
N ARG A 118 11.20 -23.86 -24.46
CA ARG A 118 12.19 -23.62 -25.51
C ARG A 118 13.39 -22.81 -25.02
N GLY A 119 13.20 -21.88 -24.08
CA GLY A 119 14.30 -21.16 -23.42
C GLY A 119 15.16 -22.04 -22.50
N SER A 120 14.59 -23.11 -21.94
CA SER A 120 15.31 -24.01 -21.01
C SER A 120 16.14 -25.09 -21.71
N ILE A 121 15.88 -25.37 -22.99
CA ILE A 121 16.60 -26.40 -23.76
C ILE A 121 17.96 -25.88 -24.27
N SER A 122 18.16 -24.57 -24.36
CA SER A 122 19.44 -23.99 -24.81
C SER A 122 20.60 -24.18 -23.83
N LEU A 123 20.34 -24.53 -22.56
CA LEU A 123 21.41 -24.75 -21.56
C LEU A 123 21.93 -26.20 -21.51
N PHE A 124 21.24 -27.16 -22.14
CA PHE A 124 21.61 -28.59 -22.09
C PHE A 124 22.32 -29.11 -23.36
N VAL A 125 22.53 -28.26 -24.38
CA VAL A 125 23.20 -28.64 -25.64
C VAL A 125 24.59 -27.98 -25.79
N ALA A 126 25.06 -27.22 -24.79
CA ALA A 126 26.35 -26.54 -24.80
C ALA A 126 27.28 -26.93 -23.63
N ALA A 127 27.27 -28.21 -23.25
CA ALA A 127 28.26 -28.81 -22.33
C ALA A 127 28.89 -30.05 -22.99
#